data_AF-A0A7Y8EZV0-F1
#
_entry.id   AF-A0A7Y8EZV0-F1
#
_cell.length_a   1.000
_cell.length_b   1.000
_cell.length_c   1.000
_cell.angle_alpha   90.00
_cell.angle_beta   90.00
_cell.angle_gamma   90.00
#
_symmetry.space_group_name_H-M   'P 1'
#
loop_
_entity.id
_entity.type
_entity.pdbx_description
1 polymer ?
#
loop_
_entity_poly.entity_id
_entity_poly.type
_entity_poly.pdbx_seq_one_letter_code
_entity_poly.pdbx_strand_id
1 'polypeptide(L)'
;MGAPIIIGDSYNLWISNALKDAFCDVLTRVAALEGHDIMAIYEDAPGVAGTYGVSGVGIYLDEFYRYLGGFSGVRLHIDICRTRLHEVAEACKLTPSGTKRMAHILAWVAYHMDGNPVSEGCFVYEDWPPDAAYAPSNCATS
;
A
#
# COMPACT_ATOMS: atom_id res chain seq x y z
N MET A 1 -10.67 14.98 -6.77
CA MET A 1 -9.68 13.98 -6.30
C MET A 1 -10.42 12.67 -6.14
N GLY A 2 -9.96 11.59 -6.79
CA GLY A 2 -10.63 10.28 -6.75
C GLY A 2 -10.21 9.46 -5.52
N ALA A 3 -11.17 8.78 -4.89
CA ALA A 3 -10.94 7.82 -3.81
C ALA A 3 -10.07 6.63 -4.29
N PRO A 4 -9.38 5.93 -3.38
CA PRO A 4 -8.84 4.63 -3.70
C PRO A 4 -9.99 3.70 -4.06
N ILE A 5 -9.90 2.96 -5.16
CA ILE A 5 -10.88 1.96 -5.56
C ILE A 5 -10.12 0.64 -5.67
N ILE A 6 -10.59 -0.43 -5.03
CA ILE A 6 -10.17 -1.79 -5.38
C ILE A 6 -11.21 -2.32 -6.35
N ILE A 7 -10.75 -2.83 -7.49
CA ILE A 7 -11.61 -3.31 -8.58
C ILE A 7 -11.47 -4.82 -8.67
N GLY A 8 -12.50 -5.54 -8.20
CA GLY A 8 -12.68 -6.98 -8.39
C GLY A 8 -11.90 -7.89 -7.44
N ASP A 9 -11.73 -9.16 -7.84
CA ASP A 9 -11.09 -10.24 -7.06
C ASP A 9 -9.56 -10.25 -7.17
N SER A 10 -9.02 -9.35 -7.99
CA SER A 10 -7.59 -9.09 -8.11
C SER A 10 -7.29 -7.89 -7.22
N TYR A 11 -6.27 -7.96 -6.38
CA TYR A 11 -5.86 -6.93 -5.41
C TYR A 11 -5.31 -5.66 -6.10
N ASN A 12 -6.01 -5.17 -7.13
CA ASN A 12 -5.68 -4.01 -7.94
C ASN A 12 -6.02 -2.76 -7.14
N LEU A 13 -4.99 -2.07 -6.69
CA LEU A 13 -5.13 -0.83 -5.95
C LEU A 13 -5.22 0.34 -6.94
N TRP A 14 -6.40 0.90 -7.11
CA TRP A 14 -6.59 2.15 -7.82
C TRP A 14 -6.47 3.28 -6.82
N ILE A 15 -5.45 4.14 -6.91
CA ILE A 15 -5.30 5.36 -6.12
C ILE A 15 -5.06 6.53 -7.06
N SER A 16 -5.34 7.76 -6.60
CA SER A 16 -5.05 8.94 -7.42
C SER A 16 -3.57 8.93 -7.84
N ASN A 17 -3.26 9.34 -9.08
CA ASN A 17 -1.91 9.19 -9.65
C ASN A 17 -0.78 9.73 -8.75
N ALA A 18 -0.99 10.89 -8.13
CA ALA A 18 0.00 11.49 -7.22
C ALA A 18 0.24 10.67 -5.94
N LEU A 19 -0.78 9.92 -5.48
CA LEU A 19 -0.67 9.04 -4.31
C LEU A 19 -0.14 7.65 -4.70
N LYS A 20 -0.32 7.24 -5.96
CA LYS A 20 0.23 6.01 -6.51
C LYS A 20 1.75 5.98 -6.45
N ASP A 21 2.37 6.99 -7.04
CA ASP A 21 3.83 7.09 -7.10
C ASP A 21 4.42 7.18 -5.68
N ALA A 22 3.75 7.93 -4.78
CA ALA A 22 4.14 8.04 -3.39
C ALA A 22 3.99 6.72 -2.60
N PHE A 23 2.95 5.92 -2.88
CA PHE A 23 2.76 4.61 -2.26
C PHE A 23 3.87 3.65 -2.68
N CYS A 24 4.16 3.63 -3.98
CA CYS A 24 5.26 2.95 -4.61
C CYS A 24 6.63 3.32 -3.99
N ASP A 25 6.89 4.61 -3.79
CA ASP A 25 8.11 5.11 -3.14
C ASP A 25 8.23 4.65 -1.68
N VAL A 26 7.12 4.64 -0.92
CA VAL A 26 7.11 4.15 0.45
C VAL A 26 7.45 2.66 0.49
N LEU A 27 6.81 1.85 -0.36
CA LEU A 27 7.07 0.42 -0.42
C LEU A 27 8.55 0.12 -0.66
N THR A 28 9.19 0.83 -1.59
CA THR A 28 10.57 0.53 -1.97
C THR A 28 11.61 1.11 -1.02
N ARG A 29 11.37 2.29 -0.45
CA ARG A 29 12.27 2.84 0.56
C ARG A 29 12.26 2.01 1.83
N VAL A 30 11.09 1.58 2.30
CA VAL A 30 11.00 0.69 3.47
C VAL A 30 11.67 -0.64 3.17
N ALA A 31 11.47 -1.19 1.98
CA ALA A 31 12.12 -2.42 1.57
C ALA A 31 13.65 -2.31 1.54
N ALA A 32 14.18 -1.20 1.00
CA ALA A 32 15.61 -0.93 1.01
C ALA A 32 16.17 -0.85 2.44
N LEU A 33 15.41 -0.30 3.39
CA LEU A 33 15.78 -0.28 4.81
C LEU A 33 15.76 -1.68 5.46
N GLU A 34 14.97 -2.62 4.94
CA GLU A 34 14.94 -4.03 5.33
C GLU A 34 15.96 -4.88 4.54
N GLY A 35 16.73 -4.28 3.62
CA GLY A 35 17.71 -4.96 2.79
C GLY A 35 17.12 -5.72 1.59
N HIS A 36 15.85 -5.48 1.26
CA HIS A 36 15.20 -6.03 0.08
C HIS A 36 15.41 -5.14 -1.15
N ASP A 37 15.80 -5.75 -2.27
CA ASP A 37 15.88 -5.07 -3.56
C ASP A 37 14.55 -5.11 -4.31
N ILE A 38 13.57 -4.37 -3.80
CA ILE A 38 12.25 -4.25 -4.42
C ILE A 38 12.30 -3.32 -5.64
N MET A 39 13.40 -2.57 -5.85
CA MET A 39 13.57 -1.76 -7.06
C MET A 39 13.63 -2.62 -8.33
N ALA A 40 14.10 -3.87 -8.22
CA ALA A 40 14.04 -4.84 -9.30
C ALA A 40 12.61 -5.05 -9.84
N ILE A 41 11.56 -4.87 -9.03
CA ILE A 41 10.16 -4.93 -9.50
C ILE A 41 9.86 -3.84 -10.53
N TYR A 42 10.41 -2.63 -10.38
CA TYR A 42 10.23 -1.58 -11.40
C TYR A 42 10.99 -1.84 -12.69
N GLU A 43 11.99 -2.72 -12.67
CA GLU A 43 12.77 -3.08 -13.86
C GLU A 43 12.17 -4.31 -14.56
N ASP A 44 11.66 -5.26 -13.77
CA ASP A 44 11.28 -6.59 -14.22
C ASP A 44 9.76 -6.84 -14.27
N ALA A 45 8.96 -6.03 -13.58
CA ALA A 45 7.51 -6.24 -13.45
C ALA A 45 6.73 -5.15 -14.23
N PRO A 46 6.20 -5.47 -15.42
CA PRO A 46 5.62 -4.48 -16.33
C PRO A 46 4.34 -3.83 -15.79
N GLY A 47 3.59 -4.49 -14.90
CA GLY A 47 2.37 -3.96 -14.30
C GLY A 47 2.61 -2.97 -13.15
N VAL A 48 3.82 -2.87 -12.61
CA VAL A 48 4.26 -1.84 -11.66
C VAL A 48 5.07 -0.78 -12.41
N ALA A 49 6.06 -1.19 -13.21
CA ALA A 49 6.89 -0.30 -14.02
C ALA A 49 6.07 0.56 -14.99
N GLY A 50 5.10 -0.05 -15.68
CA GLY A 50 4.22 0.63 -16.63
C GLY A 50 3.18 1.55 -15.99
N THR A 51 3.14 1.63 -14.66
CA THR A 51 2.15 2.47 -13.95
C THR A 51 2.75 3.77 -13.43
N TYR A 52 4.07 3.85 -13.24
CA TYR A 52 4.70 5.03 -12.65
C TYR A 52 4.50 6.27 -13.53
N GLY A 53 3.94 7.34 -12.96
CA GLY A 53 3.64 8.58 -13.71
C GLY A 53 2.53 8.47 -14.77
N VAL A 54 1.89 7.30 -14.93
CA VAL A 54 0.79 7.09 -15.89
C VAL A 54 -0.56 7.33 -15.22
N SER A 55 -1.44 8.09 -15.86
CA SER A 55 -2.76 8.41 -15.34
C SER A 55 -3.80 7.32 -15.63
N GLY A 56 -4.67 7.03 -14.66
CA GLY A 56 -5.80 6.11 -14.86
C GLY A 56 -5.44 4.63 -14.88
N VAL A 57 -4.30 4.25 -14.28
CA VAL A 57 -3.87 2.84 -14.13
C VAL A 57 -3.60 2.56 -12.65
N GLY A 58 -4.15 1.45 -12.15
CA GLY A 58 -3.95 0.96 -10.78
C GLY A 58 -2.66 0.17 -10.63
N ILE A 59 -2.25 -0.08 -9.38
CA ILE A 59 -1.12 -0.94 -9.05
C ILE A 59 -1.62 -2.37 -8.84
N TYR A 60 -0.92 -3.31 -9.48
CA TYR A 60 -1.09 -4.73 -9.28
C TYR A 60 -0.22 -5.19 -8.10
N LEU A 61 -0.83 -5.40 -6.92
CA LEU A 61 -0.08 -5.81 -5.71
C LEU A 61 0.49 -7.23 -5.80
N ASP A 62 -0.02 -8.07 -6.70
CA ASP A 62 0.45 -9.43 -6.96
C ASP A 62 1.83 -9.47 -7.62
N GLU A 63 2.23 -8.44 -8.36
CA GLU A 63 3.58 -8.35 -8.93
C GLU A 63 4.66 -8.32 -7.83
N PHE A 64 4.30 -7.85 -6.63
CA PHE A 64 5.18 -7.89 -5.47
C PHE A 64 5.34 -9.30 -4.87
N TYR A 65 4.46 -10.26 -5.18
CA TYR A 65 4.49 -11.62 -4.58
C TYR A 65 5.80 -12.33 -4.85
N ARG A 66 6.38 -12.17 -6.04
CA ARG A 66 7.63 -12.87 -6.39
C ARG A 66 8.82 -12.40 -5.54
N TYR A 67 8.81 -11.16 -5.10
CA TYR A 67 9.93 -10.53 -4.41
C TYR A 67 9.77 -10.51 -2.90
N LEU A 68 8.53 -10.53 -2.41
CA LEU A 68 8.23 -10.48 -0.98
C LEU A 68 7.86 -11.84 -0.39
N GLY A 69 7.78 -12.91 -1.18
CA GLY A 69 7.45 -14.25 -0.68
C GLY A 69 5.95 -14.54 -0.64
N GLY A 70 5.23 -14.09 -1.67
CA GLY A 70 3.80 -14.34 -1.84
C GLY A 70 2.92 -13.31 -1.15
N PHE A 71 1.63 -13.68 -1.03
CA PHE A 71 0.61 -12.87 -0.41
C PHE A 71 0.97 -12.43 1.02
N SER A 72 1.35 -13.39 1.87
CA SER A 72 1.71 -13.14 3.27
C SER A 72 2.92 -12.21 3.40
N GLY A 73 3.87 -12.32 2.47
CA GLY A 73 5.03 -11.45 2.39
C GLY A 73 4.68 -9.99 2.08
N VAL A 74 3.83 -9.76 1.08
CA VAL A 74 3.31 -8.42 0.78
C VAL A 74 2.52 -7.86 1.94
N ARG A 75 1.66 -8.68 2.56
CA ARG A 75 0.87 -8.26 3.72
C ARG A 75 1.74 -7.84 4.90
N LEU A 76 2.80 -8.59 5.20
CA LEU A 76 3.78 -8.25 6.23
C LEU A 76 4.49 -6.94 5.88
N HIS A 77 4.93 -6.80 4.63
CA HIS A 77 5.61 -5.60 4.16
C HIS A 77 4.75 -4.34 4.30
N ILE A 78 3.44 -4.45 4.06
CA ILE A 78 2.49 -3.35 4.30
C ILE A 78 2.47 -2.93 5.77
N ASP A 79 2.51 -3.86 6.74
CA ASP A 79 2.56 -3.51 8.16
C ASP A 79 3.90 -2.88 8.57
N ILE A 80 5.00 -3.35 7.99
CA ILE A 80 6.32 -2.72 8.19
C ILE A 80 6.27 -1.28 7.64
N CYS A 81 5.70 -1.08 6.45
CA CYS A 81 5.52 0.25 5.87
C CYS A 81 4.66 1.16 6.75
N ARG A 82 3.59 0.65 7.36
CA ARG A 82 2.75 1.42 8.30
C ARG A 82 3.55 1.85 9.52
N THR A 83 4.35 0.95 10.08
CA THR A 83 5.15 1.20 11.28
C THR A 83 6.27 2.20 11.01
N ARG A 84 6.94 2.07 9.85
CA ARG A 84 8.12 2.86 9.49
C ARG A 84 7.82 4.07 8.61
N LEU A 85 6.53 4.37 8.36
CA LEU A 85 6.12 5.44 7.44
C LEU A 85 6.79 6.78 7.78
N HIS A 86 6.89 7.12 9.06
CA HIS A 86 7.50 8.36 9.51
C HIS A 86 9.00 8.45 9.22
N GLU A 87 9.72 7.32 9.15
CA GLU A 87 11.15 7.27 8.84
C GLU A 87 11.41 7.57 7.36
N VAL A 88 10.48 7.21 6.48
CA VAL A 88 10.63 7.37 5.02
C VAL A 88 9.87 8.57 4.46
N ALA A 89 8.98 9.18 5.23
CA ALA A 89 8.06 10.22 4.75
C ALA A 89 8.77 11.40 4.04
N GLU A 90 9.84 11.92 4.64
CA GLU A 90 10.60 13.03 4.05
C GLU A 90 11.27 12.61 2.73
N ALA A 91 11.88 11.43 2.71
CA ALA A 91 12.54 10.89 1.52
C ALA A 91 11.55 10.57 0.39
N CYS A 92 10.31 10.20 0.74
CA CYS A 92 9.17 10.05 -0.17
C CYS A 92 8.49 11.39 -0.52
N LYS A 93 9.02 12.53 -0.08
CA LYS A 93 8.46 13.88 -0.33
C LYS A 93 7.01 14.03 0.14
N LEU A 94 6.63 13.31 1.20
CA LEU A 94 5.30 13.41 1.80
C LEU A 94 5.22 14.64 2.69
N THR A 95 4.22 15.48 2.44
CA THR A 95 3.82 16.52 3.41
C THR A 95 3.17 15.88 4.63
N PRO A 96 3.05 16.56 5.79
CA PRO A 96 2.36 15.99 6.96
C PRO A 96 0.95 15.46 6.65
N SER A 97 0.18 16.20 5.85
CA SER A 97 -1.13 15.78 5.36
C SER A 97 -1.05 14.58 4.40
N GLY A 98 -0.01 14.54 3.55
CA GLY A 98 0.30 13.41 2.67
C GLY A 98 0.64 12.14 3.46
N THR A 99 1.45 12.27 4.52
CA THR A 99 1.80 11.17 5.42
C THR A 99 0.56 10.61 6.11
N LYS A 100 -0.34 11.46 6.62
CA LYS A 100 -1.61 10.99 7.20
C LYS A 100 -2.45 10.21 6.18
N ARG A 101 -2.59 10.74 4.96
CA ARG A 101 -3.31 10.06 3.87
C ARG A 101 -2.65 8.73 3.49
N MET A 102 -1.33 8.68 3.45
CA MET A 102 -0.59 7.45 3.16
C MET A 102 -0.79 6.40 4.24
N ALA A 103 -0.81 6.79 5.51
CA ALA A 103 -1.13 5.89 6.62
C ALA A 103 -2.52 5.26 6.45
N HIS A 104 -3.52 6.04 6.02
CA HIS A 104 -4.87 5.54 5.75
C HIS A 104 -4.88 4.57 4.56
N ILE A 105 -4.17 4.89 3.46
CA ILE A 105 -4.05 3.99 2.30
C ILE A 105 -3.43 2.66 2.72
N LEU A 106 -2.29 2.68 3.40
CA LEU A 106 -1.60 1.45 3.83
C LEU A 106 -2.47 0.59 4.74
N ALA A 107 -3.21 1.23 5.66
CA ALA A 107 -4.10 0.51 6.56
C ALA A 107 -5.34 -0.05 5.84
N TRP A 108 -5.84 0.64 4.82
CA TRP A 108 -6.92 0.15 3.98
C TRP A 108 -6.49 -1.02 3.09
N VAL A 109 -5.28 -0.95 2.53
CA VAL A 109 -4.67 -2.09 1.80
C VAL A 109 -4.56 -3.30 2.71
N ALA A 110 -4.05 -3.14 3.94
CA ALA A 110 -3.98 -4.23 4.92
C ALA A 110 -5.35 -4.82 5.23
N TYR A 111 -6.36 -3.98 5.50
CA TYR A 111 -7.72 -4.43 5.79
C TYR A 111 -8.35 -5.24 4.65
N HIS A 112 -8.16 -4.80 3.39
CA HIS A 112 -8.68 -5.52 2.24
C HIS A 112 -7.92 -6.83 1.99
N MET A 113 -6.59 -6.83 2.17
CA MET A 113 -5.80 -8.06 2.11
C MET A 113 -6.25 -9.06 3.19
N ASP A 114 -6.69 -8.60 4.35
CA ASP A 114 -7.25 -9.48 5.38
C ASP A 114 -8.64 -10.05 5.02
N GLY A 115 -9.15 -9.80 3.80
CA GLY A 115 -10.41 -10.35 3.30
C GLY A 115 -11.65 -9.61 3.79
N ASN A 116 -11.48 -8.44 4.41
CA ASN A 116 -12.61 -7.70 4.95
C ASN A 116 -13.36 -6.94 3.84
N PRO A 117 -14.71 -6.92 3.89
CA PRO A 117 -15.51 -6.24 2.89
C PRO A 117 -15.35 -4.72 2.97
N VAL A 118 -15.36 -4.06 1.81
CA VAL A 118 -15.43 -2.60 1.70
C VAL A 118 -16.90 -2.18 1.74
N SER A 119 -17.30 -1.48 2.79
CA SER A 119 -18.66 -0.92 2.88
C SER A 119 -18.89 0.10 1.76
N GLU A 120 -20.04 0.01 1.10
CA GLU A 120 -20.47 0.99 0.11
C GLU A 120 -20.48 2.40 0.72
N GLY A 121 -19.89 3.38 0.00
CA GLY A 121 -19.85 4.77 0.45
C GLY A 121 -18.69 5.14 1.40
N CYS A 122 -17.78 4.22 1.70
CA CYS A 122 -16.59 4.52 2.52
C CYS A 122 -15.58 5.42 1.77
N PHE A 123 -15.27 6.58 2.35
CA PHE A 123 -14.18 7.45 1.93
C PHE A 123 -12.90 7.08 2.67
N VAL A 124 -12.09 6.22 2.05
CA VAL A 124 -10.82 5.70 2.60
C VAL A 124 -9.90 6.77 3.22
N TYR A 125 -9.93 8.00 2.71
CA TYR A 125 -9.09 9.09 3.21
C TYR A 125 -9.61 9.74 4.50
N GLU A 126 -10.91 9.69 4.75
CA GLU A 126 -11.59 10.39 5.83
C GLU A 126 -12.10 9.42 6.91
N ASP A 127 -12.52 8.23 6.49
CA ASP A 127 -13.22 7.24 7.32
C ASP A 127 -12.30 6.17 7.94
N TRP A 128 -10.98 6.28 7.73
CA TRP A 128 -9.99 5.38 8.30
C TRP A 128 -9.21 6.04 9.46
N PRO A 129 -8.97 5.37 10.61
CA PRO A 129 -9.36 3.99 10.92
C PRO A 129 -10.86 3.84 11.17
N PRO A 130 -11.48 2.71 10.76
CA PRO A 130 -12.85 2.39 11.13
C PRO A 130 -12.86 2.30 12.65
N ASP A 131 -13.61 3.19 13.30
CA ASP A 131 -13.85 3.29 14.74
C ASP A 131 -13.06 2.30 15.60
N ALA A 132 -11.84 2.69 15.99
CA ALA A 132 -11.00 2.14 17.07
C ALA A 132 -10.73 0.61 17.17
N ALA A 133 -11.21 -0.24 16.26
CA ALA A 133 -11.20 -1.70 16.46
C ALA A 133 -10.27 -2.49 15.52
N TYR A 134 -9.59 -1.87 14.54
CA TYR A 134 -8.60 -2.59 13.74
C TYR A 134 -7.28 -2.75 14.53
N ALA A 135 -7.24 -3.77 15.38
CA ALA A 135 -5.99 -4.34 15.85
C ALA A 135 -5.41 -5.19 14.70
N PRO A 136 -4.19 -4.92 14.21
CA PRO A 136 -3.54 -5.85 13.28
C PRO A 136 -3.53 -7.21 13.96
N SER A 137 -4.08 -8.23 13.31
CA SER A 137 -4.09 -9.56 13.87
C SER A 137 -2.65 -10.00 14.09
N ASN A 138 -2.20 -9.99 15.34
CA ASN A 138 -0.97 -10.65 15.74
C ASN A 138 -1.17 -12.14 15.43
N CYS A 139 -0.63 -12.61 14.31
CA CYS A 139 -0.35 -14.04 14.13
C CYS A 139 0.83 -14.44 15.01
N ALA A 140 0.63 -14.39 16.32
CA ALA A 140 1.46 -15.02 17.34
C ALA A 140 0.67 -15.03 18.66
N THR A 141 -0.23 -15.99 18.82
CA THR A 141 -0.58 -16.75 20.05
C THR A 141 -2.03 -17.24 19.97
N SER A 142 -2.25 -18.46 19.51
CA SER A 142 -2.73 -19.62 20.30
C SER A 142 -3.09 -20.79 19.38
#